data_AF-A0A2L0EWX8-F1
#
_entry.id   AF-A0A2L0EWX8-F1
#
_cell.length_a   1.000
_cell.length_b   1.000
_cell.length_c   1.000
_cell.angle_alpha   90.00
_cell.angle_beta   90.00
_cell.angle_gamma   90.00
#
_symmetry.space_group_name_H-M   'P 1'
#
loop_
_entity.id
_entity.type
_entity.pdbx_description
1 polymer ?
#
loop_
_entity_poly.entity_id
_entity_poly.type
_entity_poly.pdbx_seq_one_letter_code
_entity_poly.pdbx_strand_id
1 'polypeptide(L)'
;MMPTCKTAQAFLTHHHGRGCLAPLTGQDRAAMATFVHAAELYGVGDDAGREAAIVAMRAAVGGMQPHTRWLAREAIAHVMEWGDRDGLWRVLFPAGAEGPSADAQRGGAR
;
A
#
# COMPACT_ATOMS: atom_id res chain seq x y z
N MET A 1 -24.49 3.73 -1.47
CA MET A 1 -23.61 2.56 -1.62
C MET A 1 -22.40 3.02 -2.40
N MET A 2 -21.23 3.16 -1.76
CA MET A 2 -20.03 3.52 -2.52
C MET A 2 -19.67 2.36 -3.46
N PRO A 3 -19.31 2.62 -4.72
CA PRO A 3 -18.83 1.57 -5.61
C PRO A 3 -17.56 0.95 -5.02
N THR A 4 -17.67 -0.28 -4.51
CA THR A 4 -16.53 -1.05 -4.02
C THR A 4 -15.66 -1.42 -5.22
N CYS A 5 -14.51 -0.78 -5.37
CA CYS A 5 -13.52 -1.20 -6.36
C CYS A 5 -13.18 -2.67 -6.10
N LYS A 6 -13.22 -3.53 -7.13
CA LYS A 6 -12.98 -4.97 -6.98
C LYS A 6 -11.51 -5.32 -6.74
N THR A 7 -10.59 -4.38 -7.00
CA THR A 7 -9.15 -4.58 -6.88
C THR A 7 -8.46 -3.33 -6.37
N ALA A 8 -7.32 -3.49 -5.68
CA ALA A 8 -6.47 -2.39 -5.24
C ALA A 8 -6.03 -1.50 -6.41
N GLN A 9 -5.79 -2.08 -7.58
CA GLN A 9 -5.40 -1.33 -8.79
C GLN A 9 -6.53 -0.41 -9.27
N ALA A 10 -7.77 -0.90 -9.28
CA ALA A 10 -8.93 -0.09 -9.64
C ALA A 10 -9.15 1.04 -8.62
N PHE A 11 -9.00 0.73 -7.33
CA PHE A 11 -9.05 1.72 -6.25
C PHE A 11 -7.99 2.81 -6.42
N LEU A 12 -6.72 2.43 -6.56
CA LEU A 12 -5.61 3.37 -6.74
C LEU A 12 -5.77 4.21 -8.01
N THR A 13 -6.24 3.61 -9.10
CA THR A 13 -6.54 4.33 -10.35
C THR A 13 -7.66 5.36 -10.17
N HIS A 14 -8.69 5.02 -9.38
CA HIS A 14 -9.81 5.91 -9.10
C HIS A 14 -9.37 7.12 -8.25
N HIS A 15 -8.55 6.90 -7.22
CA HIS A 15 -8.13 7.94 -6.27
C HIS A 15 -6.93 8.78 -6.75
N HIS A 16 -6.01 8.20 -7.52
CA HIS A 16 -4.74 8.83 -7.90
C HIS A 16 -4.55 8.97 -9.42
N GLY A 17 -5.55 8.57 -10.22
CA GLY A 17 -5.54 8.66 -11.68
C GLY A 17 -4.86 7.48 -12.38
N ARG A 18 -5.16 7.29 -13.68
CA ARG A 18 -4.67 6.14 -14.48
C ARG A 18 -3.15 6.04 -14.59
N GLY A 19 -2.44 7.17 -14.46
CA GLY A 19 -0.98 7.22 -14.54
C GLY A 19 -0.26 6.74 -13.27
N CYS A 20 -0.96 6.61 -12.12
CA CYS A 20 -0.30 6.31 -10.85
C CYS A 20 0.37 4.94 -10.82
N LEU A 21 -0.12 3.98 -11.63
CA LEU A 21 0.42 2.63 -11.72
C LEU A 21 1.51 2.46 -12.79
N ALA A 22 1.80 3.49 -13.59
CA ALA A 22 2.82 3.42 -14.64
C ALA A 22 4.21 2.98 -14.11
N PRO A 23 4.65 3.40 -12.91
CA PRO A 23 5.91 2.93 -12.33
C PRO A 23 5.90 1.46 -11.88
N LEU A 24 4.73 0.86 -11.63
CA LEU A 24 4.62 -0.53 -11.14
C LEU A 24 4.85 -1.53 -12.27
N THR A 25 6.12 -1.87 -12.50
CA THR A 25 6.56 -2.82 -13.52
C THR A 25 7.30 -4.01 -12.91
N GLY A 26 7.26 -5.16 -13.58
CA GLY A 26 8.00 -6.37 -13.19
C GLY A 26 7.81 -6.74 -11.72
N GLN A 27 8.91 -6.67 -10.96
CA GLN A 27 8.97 -6.99 -9.53
C GLN A 27 8.01 -6.15 -8.67
N ASP A 28 7.87 -4.85 -8.94
CA ASP A 28 7.02 -3.94 -8.16
C ASP A 28 5.55 -4.36 -8.22
N ARG A 29 5.09 -4.88 -9.37
CA ARG A 29 3.71 -5.35 -9.52
C ARG A 29 3.45 -6.62 -8.72
N ALA A 30 4.40 -7.55 -8.72
CA ALA A 30 4.31 -8.77 -7.92
C ALA A 30 4.37 -8.45 -6.42
N ALA A 31 5.28 -7.58 -6.01
CA ALA A 31 5.39 -7.10 -4.64
C ALA A 31 4.10 -6.40 -4.17
N MET A 32 3.51 -5.54 -4.99
CA MET A 32 2.22 -4.90 -4.67
C MET A 32 1.10 -5.91 -4.48
N ALA A 33 0.99 -6.92 -5.35
CA ALA A 33 -0.04 -7.95 -5.23
C ALA A 33 0.14 -8.77 -3.93
N THR A 34 1.38 -9.17 -3.61
CA THR A 34 1.70 -9.85 -2.35
C THR A 34 1.36 -8.98 -1.14
N PHE A 35 1.67 -7.68 -1.20
CA PHE A 35 1.33 -6.74 -0.14
C PHE A 35 -0.18 -6.67 0.11
N VAL A 36 -0.99 -6.54 -0.95
CA VAL A 36 -2.46 -6.49 -0.85
C VAL A 36 -3.02 -7.76 -0.20
N HIS A 37 -2.57 -8.94 -0.62
CA HIS A 37 -3.02 -10.20 -0.01
C HIS A 37 -2.56 -10.37 1.44
N ALA A 38 -1.37 -9.89 1.78
CA ALA A 38 -0.92 -9.88 3.17
C ALA A 38 -1.74 -8.91 4.03
N ALA A 39 -2.13 -7.75 3.50
CA ALA A 39 -3.03 -6.83 4.19
C ALA A 39 -4.43 -7.44 4.40
N GLU A 40 -4.93 -8.23 3.44
CA GLU A 40 -6.20 -8.96 3.59
C GLU A 40 -6.10 -9.97 4.74
N LEU A 41 -5.00 -10.74 4.78
CA LEU A 41 -4.72 -11.67 5.88
C LEU A 41 -4.63 -10.95 7.22
N TYR A 42 -3.99 -9.78 7.28
CA TYR A 42 -3.91 -8.99 8.51
C TYR A 42 -5.29 -8.61 9.06
N GLY A 43 -6.22 -8.22 8.18
CA GLY A 43 -7.58 -7.82 8.55
C GLY A 43 -8.41 -8.96 9.16
N VAL A 44 -8.20 -10.20 8.71
CA VAL A 44 -9.01 -11.37 9.14
C VAL A 44 -8.28 -12.34 10.07
N GLY A 45 -6.96 -12.22 10.20
CA GLY A 45 -6.11 -13.12 10.98
C GLY A 45 -6.24 -12.92 12.49
N ASP A 46 -5.94 -13.98 13.23
CA ASP A 46 -5.63 -13.92 14.66
C ASP A 46 -4.26 -13.26 14.91
N ASP A 47 -3.81 -13.22 16.16
CA ASP A 47 -2.53 -12.57 16.51
C ASP A 47 -1.35 -13.17 15.74
N ALA A 48 -1.29 -14.51 15.58
CA ALA A 48 -0.23 -15.16 14.82
C ALA A 48 -0.30 -14.83 13.32
N GLY A 49 -1.50 -14.83 12.74
CA GLY A 49 -1.73 -14.45 11.35
C GLY A 49 -1.38 -12.99 11.07
N ARG A 50 -1.70 -12.08 11.99
CA ARG A 50 -1.36 -10.66 11.91
C ARG A 50 0.15 -10.43 11.93
N GLU A 51 0.86 -11.10 12.83
CA GLU A 51 2.33 -11.02 12.88
C GLU A 51 2.98 -11.55 11.59
N ALA A 52 2.50 -12.69 11.07
CA ALA A 52 2.97 -13.23 9.79
C ALA A 52 2.70 -12.26 8.62
N ALA A 53 1.51 -11.65 8.60
CA ALA A 53 1.14 -10.67 7.60
C ALA A 53 2.03 -9.41 7.65
N ILE A 54 2.36 -8.91 8.85
CA ILE A 54 3.30 -7.79 9.03
C ILE A 54 4.66 -8.10 8.40
N VAL A 55 5.20 -9.30 8.65
CA VAL A 55 6.49 -9.72 8.08
C VAL A 55 6.41 -9.79 6.55
N ALA A 56 5.35 -10.38 6.01
CA ALA A 56 5.15 -10.48 4.56
C ALA A 56 4.98 -9.10 3.90
N MET A 57 4.21 -8.20 4.51
CA MET A 57 4.03 -6.83 4.03
C MET A 57 5.37 -6.08 3.99
N ARG A 58 6.17 -6.14 5.06
CA ARG A 58 7.50 -5.50 5.09
C ARG A 58 8.42 -6.03 3.99
N ALA A 59 8.47 -7.35 3.81
CA ALA A 59 9.27 -7.97 2.77
C ALA A 59 8.82 -7.55 1.36
N ALA A 60 7.50 -7.51 1.12
CA ALA A 60 6.93 -7.08 -0.14
C ALA A 60 7.31 -5.62 -0.46
N VAL A 61 7.13 -4.68 0.47
CA VAL A 61 7.50 -3.28 0.23
C VAL A 61 9.03 -3.11 0.08
N GLY A 62 9.83 -3.90 0.80
CA GLY A 62 11.28 -3.96 0.59
C GLY A 62 11.68 -4.38 -0.83
N GLY A 63 10.85 -5.19 -1.49
CA GLY A 63 10.98 -5.56 -2.90
C GLY A 63 10.50 -4.51 -3.89
N MET A 64 9.87 -3.42 -3.44
CA MET A 64 9.42 -2.32 -4.31
C MET A 64 10.48 -1.23 -4.43
N GLN A 65 10.52 -0.56 -5.59
CA GLN A 65 11.30 0.66 -5.77
C GLN A 65 10.86 1.73 -4.76
N PRO A 66 11.79 2.47 -4.12
CA PRO A 66 11.45 3.42 -3.05
C PRO A 66 10.35 4.43 -3.41
N HIS A 67 10.33 4.93 -4.65
CA HIS A 67 9.36 5.93 -5.09
C HIS A 67 7.97 5.35 -5.41
N THR A 68 7.77 4.03 -5.38
CA THR A 68 6.48 3.37 -5.63
C THR A 68 5.82 2.87 -4.34
N ARG A 69 6.56 2.81 -3.23
CA ARG A 69 6.11 2.29 -1.92
C ARG A 69 4.89 3.03 -1.35
N TRP A 70 4.73 4.31 -1.68
CA TRP A 70 3.56 5.08 -1.25
C TRP A 70 2.25 4.48 -1.78
N LEU A 71 2.26 3.79 -2.93
CA LEU A 71 1.08 3.11 -3.45
C LEU A 71 0.66 1.94 -2.57
N ALA A 72 1.61 1.28 -1.90
CA ALA A 72 1.32 0.19 -0.95
C ALA A 72 0.62 0.76 0.29
N ARG A 73 1.10 1.90 0.81
CA ARG A 73 0.41 2.63 1.87
C ARG A 73 -1.02 2.95 1.48
N GLU A 74 -1.24 3.50 0.28
CA GLU A 74 -2.59 3.85 -0.19
C GLU A 74 -3.48 2.61 -0.39
N ALA A 75 -2.91 1.48 -0.80
CA ALA A 75 -3.64 0.22 -0.96
C ALA A 75 -4.18 -0.34 0.36
N ILE A 76 -3.65 0.05 1.52
CA ILE A 76 -4.23 -0.35 2.82
C ILE A 76 -5.68 0.13 2.93
N ALA A 77 -5.97 1.36 2.48
CA ALA A 77 -7.32 1.93 2.53
C ALA A 77 -8.31 1.25 1.57
N HIS A 78 -7.84 0.39 0.66
CA HIS A 78 -8.70 -0.46 -0.15
C HIS A 78 -9.11 -1.72 0.61
N VAL A 79 -8.18 -2.32 1.34
CA VAL A 79 -8.35 -3.60 2.02
C VAL A 79 -9.02 -3.43 3.39
N MET A 80 -8.75 -2.30 4.04
CA MET A 80 -9.25 -1.92 5.37
C MET A 80 -10.00 -0.59 5.29
N GLU A 81 -10.23 0.06 6.43
CA GLU A 81 -10.80 1.40 6.48
C GLU A 81 -9.73 2.48 6.27
N TRP A 82 -10.17 3.66 5.81
CA TRP A 82 -9.29 4.80 5.56
C TRP A 82 -8.51 5.24 6.82
N GLY A 83 -9.11 5.09 8.00
CA GLY A 83 -8.48 5.41 9.28
C GLY A 83 -7.32 4.49 9.66
N ASP A 84 -7.32 3.24 9.16
CA ASP A 84 -6.31 2.23 9.51
C ASP A 84 -5.03 2.40 8.69
N ARG A 85 -5.11 3.08 7.54
CA ARG A 85 -3.99 3.30 6.61
C ARG A 85 -2.73 3.76 7.32
N ASP A 86 -2.83 4.83 8.11
CA ASP A 86 -1.69 5.43 8.78
C ASP A 86 -1.28 4.67 10.04
N GLY A 87 -2.23 3.99 10.70
CA GLY A 87 -1.96 3.14 11.85
C GLY A 87 -1.10 1.93 11.46
N LEU A 88 -1.58 1.15 10.48
CA LEU A 88 -0.87 -0.03 9.99
C LEU A 88 0.47 0.35 9.36
N TRP A 89 0.53 1.44 8.58
CA TRP A 89 1.80 1.88 7.99
C TRP A 89 2.88 2.18 9.04
N ARG A 90 2.51 2.77 10.19
CA ARG A 90 3.44 2.99 11.31
C ARG A 90 3.87 1.69 11.99
N VAL A 91 2.99 0.70 12.04
CA VAL A 91 3.35 -0.65 12.54
C VAL A 91 4.39 -1.28 11.61
N LEU A 92 4.19 -1.19 10.29
CA LEU A 92 5.14 -1.71 9.32
C LEU A 92 6.48 -0.97 9.40
N PHE A 93 6.48 0.35 9.55
CA PHE A 93 7.69 1.18 9.51
C PHE A 93 7.74 2.23 10.64
N PRO A 94 8.15 1.83 11.87
CA PRO A 94 8.06 2.68 13.07
C PRO A 94 8.93 3.95 13.04
N ALA A 95 10.02 3.93 12.27
CA ALA A 95 10.99 5.03 12.18
C ALA A 95 10.79 5.95 10.97
N GLY A 96 9.67 5.82 10.24
CA GLY A 96 9.49 6.53 8.96
C GLY A 96 10.50 6.13 7.89
N ALA A 97 11.18 4.99 8.07
CA ALA A 97 12.33 4.53 7.28
C ALA A 97 12.04 4.32 5.79
N GLU A 98 10.78 4.24 5.39
CA GLU A 98 10.41 4.11 3.98
C GLU A 98 9.86 5.39 3.35
N GLY A 99 9.64 6.45 4.14
CA GLY A 99 9.25 7.81 3.72
C GLY A 99 7.92 7.91 2.94
N PRO A 100 7.18 9.03 3.04
CA PRO A 100 6.17 9.33 2.04
C PRO A 100 6.89 9.86 0.79
N SER A 101 6.50 9.45 -0.41
CA SER A 101 6.67 10.36 -1.55
C SER A 101 5.60 10.23 -2.61
N ALA A 102 4.46 10.83 -2.30
CA ALA A 102 3.73 11.62 -3.29
C ALA A 102 3.91 13.15 -3.02
N ASP A 103 4.26 13.54 -1.80
CA ASP A 103 4.28 14.96 -1.37
C ASP A 103 5.61 15.70 -1.64
N ALA A 104 6.67 15.03 -2.08
CA ALA A 104 7.81 15.75 -2.67
C ALA A 104 7.48 16.34 -4.07
N GLN A 105 6.36 15.97 -4.70
CA GLN A 105 5.98 16.42 -6.05
C GLN A 105 4.79 17.39 -6.10
N ARG A 106 4.08 17.64 -4.99
CA ARG A 106 3.00 18.65 -4.91
C ARG A 106 3.49 20.05 -4.51
N GLY A 107 4.81 20.28 -4.42
CA GLY A 107 5.43 21.59 -4.24
C GLY A 107 5.77 22.32 -5.56
N GLY A 108 5.28 21.84 -6.71
CA GLY A 108 5.68 22.31 -8.03
C GLY A 108 4.56 22.29 -9.07
N ALA A 109 3.35 22.68 -8.71
CA ALA A 109 2.36 23.13 -9.69
C ALA A 109 1.65 24.36 -9.11
N ARG A 110 1.81 25.47 -9.84
CA ARG A 110 1.32 26.81 -9.54
C ARG A 110 -0.21 26.86 -9.42
#